data_AF-A0A916XFR1-F1
#
_entry.id   AF-A0A916XFR1-F1
#
_cell.length_a   1.000
_cell.length_b   1.000
_cell.length_c   1.000
_cell.angle_alpha   90.00
_cell.angle_beta   90.00
_cell.angle_gamma   90.00
#
_symmetry.space_group_name_H-M   'P 1'
#
loop_
_entity.id
_entity.type
_entity.pdbx_description
1 polymer ?
#
loop_
_entity_poly.entity_id
_entity_poly.type
_entity_poly.pdbx_seq_one_letter_code
_entity_poly.pdbx_strand_id
1 'polypeptide(L)'
;MTNSDLQEAAAVLRHLLDVLSAAVPDATTDAAADFRRATGQLSANAEARLRAGTVGGEMQSVFSLLVVAGTSYDAMARAWKTALLEEPTGRAAVALVNFFVVFALAATAGVIAGAPLATRSDADRYLAGMADAFDVVEDYAAGRQDSSSYRALTTLRATVVRDLTDRGRQLPRLVPYSIGQPLPALWLANRLYGDGSRAEELVQQNRAIHPLFMPMSGVGLSQ
;
A
#
# COMPACT_ATOMS: atom_id res chain seq x y z
N MET A 1 -5.81 23.43 24.75
CA MET A 1 -6.53 23.31 23.47
C MET A 1 -7.76 24.19 23.57
N THR A 2 -7.91 25.16 22.67
CA THR A 2 -9.11 26.02 22.66
C THR A 2 -10.30 25.24 22.09
N ASN A 3 -11.54 25.74 22.28
CA ASN A 3 -12.71 25.10 21.66
C ASN A 3 -12.67 25.15 20.12
N SER A 4 -12.08 26.20 19.54
CA SER A 4 -11.86 26.32 18.09
C SER A 4 -10.88 25.25 17.60
N ASP A 5 -9.73 25.09 18.28
CA ASP A 5 -8.73 24.07 17.91
C ASP A 5 -9.31 22.65 17.97
N LEU A 6 -10.19 22.40 18.95
CA LEU A 6 -10.84 21.12 19.11
C LEU A 6 -11.86 20.84 18.00
N GLN A 7 -12.65 21.84 17.61
CA GLN A 7 -13.60 21.70 16.51
C GLN A 7 -12.89 21.46 15.18
N GLU A 8 -11.82 22.20 14.90
CA GLU A 8 -10.97 21.98 13.73
C GLU A 8 -10.38 20.56 13.73
N ALA A 9 -9.75 20.14 14.84
CA ALA A 9 -9.17 18.81 14.95
C ALA A 9 -10.22 17.69 14.79
N ALA A 10 -11.42 17.87 15.33
CA ALA A 10 -12.51 16.92 15.16
C ALA A 10 -13.02 16.89 13.70
N ALA A 11 -13.07 18.02 13.00
CA ALA A 11 -13.43 18.08 11.58
C ALA A 11 -12.40 17.35 10.72
N VAL A 12 -11.11 17.64 10.91
CA VAL A 12 -10.00 16.96 10.22
C VAL A 12 -10.04 15.46 10.49
N LEU A 13 -10.20 15.02 11.74
CA LEU A 13 -10.31 13.60 12.06
C LEU A 13 -11.44 12.92 11.30
N ARG A 14 -12.63 13.53 11.26
CA ARG A 14 -13.78 12.95 10.55
C ARG A 14 -13.55 12.86 9.05
N HIS A 15 -12.96 13.88 8.44
CA HIS A 15 -12.62 13.83 7.02
C HIS A 15 -11.60 12.72 6.73
N LEU A 16 -10.54 12.61 7.53
CA LEU A 16 -9.55 11.53 7.40
C LEU A 16 -10.17 10.13 7.54
N LEU A 17 -11.12 9.96 8.47
CA LEU A 17 -11.85 8.69 8.62
C LEU A 17 -12.77 8.39 7.43
N ASP A 18 -13.37 9.41 6.83
CA ASP A 18 -14.17 9.27 5.61
C ASP A 18 -13.30 8.82 4.42
N VAL A 19 -12.12 9.44 4.26
CA VAL A 19 -11.10 9.02 3.28
C VAL A 19 -10.71 7.55 3.48
N LEU A 20 -10.53 7.09 4.72
CA LEU A 20 -10.24 5.67 4.99
C LEU A 20 -11.40 4.73 4.69
N SER A 21 -12.65 5.21 4.80
CA SER A 21 -13.81 4.37 4.50
C SER A 21 -13.83 3.89 3.05
N ALA A 22 -13.30 4.71 2.13
CA ALA A 22 -13.12 4.37 0.72
C ALA A 22 -11.98 3.36 0.47
N ALA A 23 -11.14 3.06 1.47
CA ALA A 23 -10.07 2.08 1.37
C ALA A 23 -10.50 0.66 1.79
N VAL A 24 -11.70 0.52 2.36
CA VAL A 24 -12.25 -0.78 2.76
C VAL A 24 -12.57 -1.60 1.51
N PRO A 25 -12.15 -2.86 1.43
CA PRO A 25 -12.59 -3.73 0.34
C PRO A 25 -14.09 -4.02 0.45
N ASP A 26 -14.77 -4.23 -0.68
CA ASP A 26 -16.21 -4.61 -0.74
C ASP A 26 -16.54 -5.97 -0.10
N ALA A 27 -15.55 -6.59 0.56
CA ALA A 27 -15.69 -7.88 1.22
C ALA A 27 -16.56 -7.79 2.49
N THR A 28 -17.37 -8.82 2.72
CA THR A 28 -18.19 -9.01 3.92
C THR A 28 -17.44 -9.76 5.02
N THR A 29 -16.17 -9.40 5.26
CA THR A 29 -15.37 -10.01 6.32
C THR A 29 -15.72 -9.41 7.68
N ASP A 30 -15.54 -10.20 8.76
CA ASP A 30 -15.71 -9.71 10.14
C ASP A 30 -14.79 -8.49 10.40
N ALA A 31 -13.57 -8.52 9.88
CA ALA A 31 -12.62 -7.42 9.98
C ALA A 31 -13.12 -6.12 9.29
N ALA A 32 -13.79 -6.23 8.13
CA ALA A 32 -14.39 -5.07 7.47
C ALA A 32 -15.59 -4.51 8.26
N ALA A 33 -16.38 -5.36 8.91
CA ALA A 33 -17.47 -4.93 9.78
C ALA A 33 -16.94 -4.26 11.06
N ASP A 34 -15.92 -4.84 11.68
CA ASP A 34 -15.24 -4.29 12.86
C ASP A 34 -14.56 -2.96 12.55
N PHE A 35 -13.91 -2.83 11.38
CA PHE A 35 -13.39 -1.55 10.89
C PHE A 35 -14.50 -0.49 10.82
N ARG A 36 -15.62 -0.77 10.15
CA ARG A 36 -16.72 0.19 10.01
C ARG A 36 -17.26 0.62 11.37
N ARG A 37 -17.38 -0.33 12.31
CA ARG A 37 -17.79 -0.05 13.69
C ARG A 37 -16.79 0.85 14.41
N ALA A 38 -15.50 0.53 14.36
CA ALA A 38 -14.44 1.30 15.01
C ALA A 38 -14.35 2.72 14.45
N THR A 39 -14.37 2.86 13.13
CA THR A 39 -14.36 4.17 12.43
C THR A 39 -15.60 5.00 12.79
N GLY A 40 -16.79 4.39 12.82
CA GLY A 40 -18.02 5.06 13.26
C GLY A 40 -17.97 5.51 14.72
N GLN A 41 -17.46 4.67 15.62
CA GLN A 41 -17.30 5.00 17.05
C GLN A 41 -16.30 6.13 17.27
N LEU A 42 -15.17 6.12 16.55
CA LEU A 42 -14.15 7.16 16.64
C LEU A 42 -14.67 8.50 16.08
N SER A 43 -15.39 8.47 14.96
CA SER A 43 -16.02 9.67 14.36
C SER A 43 -17.08 10.29 15.28
N ALA A 44 -17.95 9.46 15.87
CA ALA A 44 -19.00 9.92 16.78
C ALA A 44 -18.44 10.51 18.08
N ASN A 45 -17.33 9.97 18.59
CA ASN A 45 -16.72 10.39 19.86
C ASN A 45 -15.47 11.26 19.67
N ALA A 46 -15.23 11.80 18.48
CA ALA A 46 -13.99 12.49 18.10
C ALA A 46 -13.51 13.51 19.15
N GLU A 47 -14.38 14.43 19.56
CA GLU A 47 -14.02 15.47 20.55
C GLU A 47 -13.68 14.90 21.93
N ALA A 48 -14.41 13.87 22.38
CA ALA A 48 -14.16 13.24 23.66
C ALA A 48 -12.80 12.52 23.64
N ARG A 49 -12.49 11.80 22.55
CA ARG A 49 -11.21 11.12 22.36
C ARG A 49 -10.04 12.10 22.24
N LEU A 50 -10.24 13.23 21.57
CA LEU A 50 -9.24 14.30 21.46
C LEU A 50 -8.91 14.92 22.82
N ARG A 51 -9.93 15.17 23.66
CA ARG A 51 -9.73 15.64 25.04
C ARG A 51 -9.02 14.60 25.91
N ALA A 52 -9.34 13.32 25.72
CA ALA A 52 -8.74 12.22 26.46
C ALA A 52 -7.32 11.83 25.97
N GLY A 53 -6.91 12.31 24.79
CA GLY A 53 -5.62 11.96 24.18
C GLY A 53 -5.53 10.51 23.67
N THR A 54 -6.66 9.81 23.50
CA THR A 54 -6.67 8.38 23.10
C THR A 54 -6.76 8.16 21.59
N VAL A 55 -6.91 9.23 20.80
CA VAL A 55 -7.13 9.14 19.34
C VAL A 55 -6.03 8.38 18.62
N GLY A 56 -4.76 8.53 19.02
CA GLY A 56 -3.65 7.83 18.38
C GLY A 56 -3.78 6.31 18.42
N GLY A 57 -4.11 5.74 19.58
CA GLY A 57 -4.29 4.29 19.74
C GLY A 57 -5.55 3.76 19.03
N GLU A 58 -6.64 4.54 19.04
CA GLU A 58 -7.86 4.18 18.31
C GLU A 58 -7.64 4.24 16.79
N MET A 59 -6.93 5.26 16.29
CA MET A 59 -6.55 5.38 14.89
C MET A 59 -5.64 4.23 14.45
N GLN A 60 -4.62 3.87 15.24
CA GLN A 60 -3.78 2.71 14.98
C GLN A 60 -4.61 1.42 14.86
N SER A 61 -5.60 1.24 15.73
CA SER A 61 -6.50 0.07 15.72
C SER A 61 -7.39 0.03 14.47
N VAL A 62 -7.84 1.19 13.98
CA VAL A 62 -8.59 1.31 12.71
C VAL A 62 -7.71 0.88 11.53
N PHE A 63 -6.46 1.33 11.47
CA PHE A 63 -5.52 0.92 10.42
C PHE A 63 -5.19 -0.58 10.47
N SER A 64 -5.01 -1.17 11.66
CA SER A 64 -4.71 -2.61 11.78
C SER A 64 -5.89 -3.46 11.30
N LEU A 65 -7.12 -3.09 11.65
CA LEU A 65 -8.33 -3.74 11.15
C LEU A 65 -8.44 -3.64 9.62
N LEU A 66 -8.07 -2.49 9.05
CA LEU A 66 -8.10 -2.27 7.60
C LEU A 66 -7.09 -3.15 6.85
N VAL A 67 -5.90 -3.36 7.42
CA VAL A 67 -4.90 -4.30 6.87
C VAL A 67 -5.45 -5.73 6.91
N VAL A 68 -6.02 -6.16 8.04
CA VAL A 68 -6.61 -7.51 8.19
C VAL A 68 -7.82 -7.70 7.26
N ALA A 69 -8.61 -6.64 7.02
CA ALA A 69 -9.73 -6.69 6.10
C ALA A 69 -9.30 -6.90 4.63
N GLY A 70 -8.02 -6.70 4.30
CA GLY A 70 -7.47 -6.91 2.96
C GLY A 70 -7.49 -5.67 2.08
N THR A 71 -7.25 -4.48 2.65
CA THR A 71 -7.06 -3.25 1.86
C THR A 71 -5.97 -3.40 0.81
N SER A 72 -6.12 -2.70 -0.32
CA SER A 72 -5.10 -2.68 -1.37
C SER A 72 -4.03 -1.62 -1.12
N TYR A 73 -2.86 -1.82 -1.74
CA TYR A 73 -1.78 -0.84 -1.79
C TYR A 73 -2.27 0.51 -2.35
N ASP A 74 -3.00 0.47 -3.48
CA ASP A 74 -3.46 1.70 -4.15
C ASP A 74 -4.48 2.47 -3.32
N ALA A 75 -5.34 1.77 -2.57
CA ALA A 75 -6.29 2.38 -1.65
C ALA A 75 -5.57 3.13 -0.52
N MET A 76 -4.58 2.50 0.11
CA MET A 76 -3.78 3.14 1.15
C MET A 76 -2.95 4.30 0.59
N ALA A 77 -2.43 4.14 -0.63
CA ALA A 77 -1.66 5.18 -1.31
C ALA A 77 -2.49 6.45 -1.55
N ARG A 78 -3.76 6.29 -1.95
CA ARG A 78 -4.69 7.42 -2.07
C ARG A 78 -4.95 8.06 -0.72
N ALA A 79 -5.18 7.28 0.33
CA ALA A 79 -5.53 7.79 1.65
C ALA A 79 -4.46 8.74 2.22
N TRP A 80 -3.18 8.35 2.22
CA TRP A 80 -2.12 9.23 2.74
C TRP A 80 -1.87 10.45 1.85
N LYS A 81 -2.00 10.31 0.52
CA LYS A 81 -1.88 11.44 -0.41
C LYS A 81 -2.97 12.48 -0.18
N THR A 82 -4.21 12.05 0.05
CA THR A 82 -5.32 12.94 0.40
C THR A 82 -5.09 13.62 1.75
N ALA A 83 -4.59 12.90 2.75
CA ALA A 83 -4.28 13.47 4.05
C ALA A 83 -3.21 14.57 4.00
N LEU A 84 -2.24 14.48 3.09
CA LEU A 84 -1.22 15.52 2.90
C LEU A 84 -1.75 16.82 2.27
N LEU A 85 -2.94 16.79 1.66
CA LEU A 85 -3.61 17.99 1.14
C LEU A 85 -4.32 18.78 2.25
N GLU A 86 -4.44 18.22 3.45
CA GLU A 86 -4.96 18.95 4.60
C GLU A 86 -3.97 20.05 4.99
N GLU A 87 -4.48 21.29 5.11
CA GLU A 87 -3.74 22.43 5.63
C GLU A 87 -4.27 22.85 7.02
N PRO A 88 -4.13 22.02 8.06
CA PRO A 88 -4.60 22.35 9.39
C PRO A 88 -3.74 23.43 10.04
N THR A 89 -4.38 24.30 10.80
CA THR A 89 -3.73 25.39 11.54
C THR A 89 -3.51 25.04 13.01
N GLY A 90 -4.47 24.35 13.63
CA GLY A 90 -4.39 23.94 15.03
C GLY A 90 -3.38 22.81 15.27
N ARG A 91 -2.62 22.91 16.36
CA ARG A 91 -1.59 21.91 16.73
C ARG A 91 -2.14 20.47 16.81
N ALA A 92 -3.35 20.31 17.34
CA ALA A 92 -3.98 19.00 17.45
C ALA A 92 -4.34 18.43 16.06
N ALA A 93 -4.90 19.27 15.18
CA ALA A 93 -5.21 18.88 13.81
C ALA A 93 -3.94 18.51 13.01
N VAL A 94 -2.87 19.30 13.15
CA VAL A 94 -1.56 18.99 12.58
C VAL A 94 -1.03 17.63 13.05
N ALA A 95 -1.13 17.34 14.36
CA ALA A 95 -0.69 16.06 14.90
C ALA A 95 -1.52 14.89 14.37
N LEU A 96 -2.83 15.06 14.16
CA LEU A 96 -3.69 14.03 13.58
C LEU A 96 -3.31 13.69 12.15
N VAL A 97 -3.04 14.69 11.30
CA VAL A 97 -2.57 14.45 9.93
C VAL A 97 -1.25 13.69 9.95
N ASN A 98 -0.31 14.08 10.82
CA ASN A 98 0.96 13.37 10.97
C ASN A 98 0.77 11.91 11.37
N PHE A 99 -0.03 11.64 12.41
CA PHE A 99 -0.32 10.26 12.83
C PHE A 99 -0.98 9.46 11.73
N PHE A 100 -1.94 10.05 11.03
CA PHE A 100 -2.65 9.40 9.95
C PHE A 100 -1.70 9.00 8.82
N VAL A 101 -0.83 9.91 8.37
CA VAL A 101 0.12 9.66 7.30
C VAL A 101 1.12 8.57 7.70
N VAL A 102 1.65 8.63 8.93
CA VAL A 102 2.58 7.60 9.45
C VAL A 102 1.90 6.24 9.55
N PHE A 103 0.68 6.16 10.09
CA PHE A 103 -0.07 4.90 10.19
C PHE A 103 -0.48 4.35 8.84
N ALA A 104 -0.86 5.21 7.89
CA ALA A 104 -1.18 4.80 6.53
C ALA A 104 0.07 4.22 5.82
N LEU A 105 1.24 4.81 6.02
CA LEU A 105 2.48 4.28 5.46
C LEU A 105 2.87 2.95 6.11
N ALA A 106 2.75 2.84 7.43
CA ALA A 106 2.96 1.58 8.15
C ALA A 106 1.97 0.49 7.71
N ALA A 107 0.71 0.84 7.48
CA ALA A 107 -0.30 -0.06 6.94
C ALA A 107 0.04 -0.48 5.50
N THR A 108 0.52 0.44 4.66
CA THR A 108 0.99 0.14 3.30
C THR A 108 2.13 -0.87 3.33
N ALA A 109 3.11 -0.70 4.23
CA ALA A 109 4.18 -1.66 4.43
C ALA A 109 3.65 -3.04 4.86
N GLY A 110 2.67 -3.08 5.76
CA GLY A 110 1.99 -4.33 6.16
C GLY A 110 1.27 -5.03 5.00
N VAL A 111 0.58 -4.28 4.14
CA VAL A 111 -0.08 -4.81 2.93
C VAL A 111 0.95 -5.42 1.98
N ILE A 112 2.08 -4.74 1.76
CA ILE A 112 3.15 -5.24 0.87
C ILE A 112 3.84 -6.48 1.46
N ALA A 113 4.00 -6.55 2.78
CA ALA A 113 4.57 -7.73 3.44
C ALA A 113 3.71 -8.99 3.17
N GLY A 114 2.38 -8.84 3.11
CA GLY A 114 1.45 -9.93 2.77
C GLY A 114 1.19 -10.15 1.28
N ALA A 115 1.57 -9.20 0.41
CA ALA A 115 1.25 -9.28 -1.02
C ALA A 115 2.09 -10.35 -1.74
N PRO A 116 1.50 -11.23 -2.57
CA PRO A 116 2.28 -12.17 -3.37
C PRO A 116 3.10 -11.41 -4.43
N LEU A 117 4.40 -11.72 -4.51
CA LEU A 117 5.27 -11.20 -5.56
C LEU A 117 5.47 -12.30 -6.60
N ALA A 118 4.93 -12.10 -7.81
CA ALA A 118 5.07 -13.07 -8.89
C ALA A 118 6.38 -12.84 -9.66
N THR A 119 6.80 -11.59 -9.80
CA THR A 119 7.93 -11.21 -10.64
C THR A 119 8.85 -10.21 -9.97
N ARG A 120 10.10 -10.13 -10.42
CA ARG A 120 11.04 -9.11 -9.95
C ARG A 120 10.56 -7.69 -10.26
N SER A 121 9.84 -7.48 -11.36
CA SER A 121 9.21 -6.19 -11.68
C SER A 121 8.12 -5.78 -10.69
N ASP A 122 7.42 -6.73 -10.06
CA ASP A 122 6.47 -6.40 -8.99
C ASP A 122 7.19 -5.86 -7.76
N ALA A 123 8.31 -6.50 -7.37
CA ALA A 123 9.16 -6.02 -6.29
C ALA A 123 9.73 -4.64 -6.60
N ASP A 124 10.24 -4.41 -7.81
CA ASP A 124 10.78 -3.11 -8.24
C ASP A 124 9.68 -2.02 -8.24
N ARG A 125 8.44 -2.36 -8.65
CA ARG A 125 7.29 -1.44 -8.58
C ARG A 125 6.94 -1.05 -7.15
N TYR A 126 6.90 -2.01 -6.23
CA TYR A 126 6.64 -1.73 -4.81
C TYR A 126 7.77 -0.94 -4.16
N LEU A 127 9.03 -1.23 -4.49
CA LEU A 127 10.19 -0.46 -4.04
C LEU A 127 10.12 1.00 -4.49
N ALA A 128 9.83 1.24 -5.78
CA ALA A 128 9.72 2.60 -6.31
C ALA A 128 8.56 3.38 -5.68
N GLY A 129 7.39 2.75 -5.55
CA GLY A 129 6.22 3.39 -4.95
C GLY A 129 6.40 3.69 -3.46
N MET A 130 7.08 2.81 -2.73
CA MET A 130 7.37 3.01 -1.33
C MET A 130 8.48 4.07 -1.12
N ALA A 131 9.47 4.15 -2.01
CA ALA A 131 10.48 5.21 -1.98
C ALA A 131 9.83 6.60 -2.15
N ASP A 132 8.96 6.77 -3.15
CA ASP A 132 8.17 8.00 -3.36
C ASP A 132 7.35 8.36 -2.11
N ALA A 133 6.69 7.37 -1.50
CA ALA A 133 5.91 7.59 -0.29
C ALA A 133 6.78 8.00 0.91
N PHE A 134 7.94 7.35 1.12
CA PHE A 134 8.85 7.71 2.20
C PHE A 134 9.44 9.11 2.01
N ASP A 135 9.90 9.46 0.81
CA ASP A 135 10.52 10.76 0.56
C ASP A 135 9.54 11.91 0.90
N VAL A 136 8.28 11.80 0.47
CA VAL A 136 7.25 12.81 0.78
C VAL A 136 6.95 12.90 2.29
N VAL A 137 6.84 11.76 2.97
CA VAL A 137 6.48 11.74 4.40
C VAL A 137 7.66 12.12 5.30
N GLU A 138 8.88 11.71 4.95
CA GLU A 138 10.10 12.11 5.66
C GLU A 138 10.33 13.62 5.55
N ASP A 139 10.11 14.23 4.37
CA ASP A 139 10.17 15.69 4.18
C ASP A 139 9.11 16.41 5.03
N TYR A 140 7.88 15.88 5.04
CA TYR A 140 6.79 16.42 5.86
C TYR A 140 7.10 16.36 7.37
N ALA A 141 7.69 15.25 7.84
CA ALA A 141 8.10 15.05 9.23
C ALA A 141 9.29 15.94 9.62
N ALA A 142 10.28 16.08 8.72
CA ALA A 142 11.45 16.93 8.91
C ALA A 142 11.06 18.40 9.10
N GLY A 143 10.11 18.90 8.30
CA GLY A 143 9.57 20.27 8.43
C GLY A 143 8.92 20.56 9.78
N ARG A 144 8.56 19.53 10.57
CA ARG A 144 7.90 19.63 11.87
C ARG A 144 8.79 19.27 13.07
N GLN A 145 10.09 19.03 12.83
CA GLN A 145 11.09 18.69 13.86
C GLN A 145 10.78 17.43 14.69
N ASP A 146 9.94 16.51 14.19
CA ASP A 146 9.65 15.24 14.87
C ASP A 146 10.73 14.19 14.60
N SER A 147 11.82 14.30 15.36
CA SER A 147 12.98 13.40 15.24
C SER A 147 12.67 11.94 15.54
N SER A 148 11.64 11.67 16.36
CA SER A 148 11.27 10.31 16.78
C SER A 148 10.54 9.57 15.65
N SER A 149 9.55 10.23 15.04
CA SER A 149 8.84 9.70 13.88
C SER A 149 9.78 9.54 12.69
N TYR A 150 10.67 10.51 12.46
CA TYR A 150 11.68 10.42 11.40
C TYR A 150 12.54 9.14 11.54
N ARG A 151 13.10 8.87 12.73
CA ARG A 151 13.88 7.65 12.97
C ARG A 151 13.07 6.37 12.76
N ALA A 152 11.81 6.35 13.21
CA ALA A 152 10.93 5.20 13.03
C ALA A 152 10.64 4.95 11.53
N LEU A 153 10.39 6.02 10.76
CA LEU A 153 10.15 5.96 9.33
C LEU A 153 11.38 5.47 8.56
N THR A 154 12.57 6.00 8.86
CA THR A 154 13.82 5.54 8.24
C THR A 154 14.11 4.07 8.57
N THR A 155 13.80 3.62 9.79
CA THR A 155 13.92 2.21 10.19
C THR A 155 12.94 1.32 9.41
N LEU A 156 11.69 1.78 9.25
CA LEU A 156 10.68 1.09 8.45
C LEU A 156 11.11 1.02 6.97
N ARG A 157 11.61 2.11 6.40
CA ARG A 157 12.13 2.19 5.03
C ARG A 157 13.21 1.14 4.80
N ALA A 158 14.22 1.09 5.68
CA ALA A 158 15.29 0.10 5.58
C ALA A 158 14.75 -1.34 5.65
N THR A 159 13.77 -1.60 6.52
CA THR A 159 13.17 -2.93 6.69
C THR A 159 12.37 -3.35 5.46
N VAL A 160 11.54 -2.47 4.90
CA VAL A 160 10.73 -2.75 3.71
C VAL A 160 11.63 -2.96 2.48
N VAL A 161 12.64 -2.11 2.30
CA VAL A 161 13.60 -2.26 1.20
C VAL A 161 14.32 -3.60 1.28
N ARG A 162 14.74 -3.99 2.50
CA ARG A 162 15.37 -5.29 2.73
C ARG A 162 14.44 -6.45 2.41
N ASP A 163 13.21 -6.45 2.94
CA ASP A 163 12.21 -7.50 2.69
C ASP A 163 11.94 -7.68 1.20
N LEU A 164 11.63 -6.59 0.50
CA LEU A 164 11.35 -6.61 -0.94
C LEU A 164 12.56 -7.02 -1.77
N THR A 165 13.76 -6.63 -1.36
CA THR A 165 14.99 -7.05 -2.04
C THR A 165 15.23 -8.55 -1.84
N ASP A 166 15.11 -9.05 -0.61
CA ASP A 166 15.35 -10.46 -0.28
C ASP A 166 14.33 -11.36 -0.99
N ARG A 167 13.05 -10.99 -0.98
CA ARG A 167 11.99 -11.69 -1.71
C ARG A 167 12.16 -11.57 -3.22
N GLY A 168 12.47 -10.37 -3.72
CA GLY A 168 12.65 -10.09 -5.15
C GLY A 168 13.89 -10.75 -5.77
N ARG A 169 14.92 -11.08 -4.98
CA ARG A 169 16.11 -11.82 -5.45
C ARG A 169 15.81 -13.25 -5.87
N GLN A 170 14.78 -13.86 -5.30
CA GLN A 170 14.37 -15.23 -5.60
C GLN A 170 13.42 -15.30 -6.81
N LEU A 171 12.96 -14.15 -7.31
CA LEU A 171 11.97 -14.10 -8.39
C LEU A 171 12.61 -14.05 -9.77
N PRO A 172 12.02 -14.73 -10.76
CA PRO A 172 12.45 -14.65 -12.14
C PRO A 172 12.31 -13.22 -12.69
N ARG A 173 13.23 -12.82 -13.56
CA ARG A 173 13.14 -11.56 -14.32
C ARG A 173 12.21 -11.76 -15.52
N LEU A 174 11.48 -10.71 -15.91
CA LEU A 174 10.75 -10.74 -17.17
C LEU A 174 11.68 -10.34 -18.32
N VAL A 175 11.72 -11.16 -19.36
CA VAL A 175 12.44 -10.91 -20.62
C VAL A 175 11.40 -10.69 -21.71
N PRO A 176 11.30 -9.48 -22.31
CA PRO A 176 10.34 -9.25 -23.37
C PRO A 176 10.70 -10.10 -24.60
N TYR A 177 9.68 -10.65 -25.26
CA TYR A 177 9.82 -11.31 -26.55
C TYR A 177 8.95 -10.63 -27.60
N SER A 178 9.37 -10.73 -28.87
CA SER A 178 8.59 -10.32 -30.03
C SER A 178 8.73 -11.37 -31.12
N ILE A 179 7.60 -11.76 -31.73
CA ILE A 179 7.50 -12.75 -32.79
C ILE A 179 6.66 -12.22 -33.95
N GLY A 180 7.01 -12.59 -35.18
CA GLY A 180 6.35 -12.08 -36.39
C GLY A 180 4.97 -12.67 -36.70
N GLN A 181 4.55 -13.70 -35.97
CA GLN A 181 3.25 -14.35 -36.12
C GLN A 181 2.86 -15.07 -34.82
N PRO A 182 1.57 -15.33 -34.55
CA PRO A 182 1.15 -16.15 -33.40
C PRO A 182 1.76 -17.54 -33.48
N LEU A 183 2.42 -17.97 -32.40
CA LEU A 183 3.07 -19.27 -32.31
C LEU A 183 2.55 -20.04 -31.08
N PRO A 184 2.61 -21.39 -31.10
CA PRO A 184 2.24 -22.19 -29.93
C PRO A 184 3.14 -21.94 -28.72
N ALA A 185 2.54 -21.93 -27.52
CA ALA A 185 3.25 -21.75 -26.25
C ALA A 185 4.37 -22.78 -26.05
N LEU A 186 4.14 -24.05 -26.42
CA LEU A 186 5.15 -25.12 -26.34
C LEU A 186 6.39 -24.83 -27.19
N TRP A 187 6.17 -24.27 -28.38
CA TRP A 187 7.26 -23.90 -29.28
C TRP A 187 8.03 -22.71 -28.70
N LEU A 188 7.31 -21.71 -28.20
CA LEU A 188 7.91 -20.52 -27.61
C LEU A 188 8.71 -20.85 -26.34
N ALA A 189 8.19 -21.73 -25.49
CA ALA A 189 8.86 -22.19 -24.28
C ALA A 189 10.17 -22.93 -24.60
N ASN A 190 10.15 -23.84 -25.58
CA ASN A 190 11.38 -24.47 -26.07
C ASN A 190 12.38 -23.45 -26.62
N ARG A 191 11.92 -22.43 -27.37
CA ARG A 191 12.81 -21.41 -27.93
C ARG A 191 13.41 -20.49 -26.88
N LEU A 192 12.61 -20.04 -25.91
CA LEU A 192 13.02 -19.06 -24.90
C LEU A 192 13.79 -19.71 -23.75
N TYR A 193 13.39 -20.92 -23.35
CA TYR A 193 13.90 -21.58 -22.14
C TYR A 193 14.68 -22.86 -22.41
N GLY A 194 14.62 -23.41 -23.62
CA GLY A 194 15.14 -24.76 -23.90
C GLY A 194 14.32 -25.87 -23.27
N ASP A 195 13.16 -25.55 -22.69
CA ASP A 195 12.30 -26.50 -21.98
C ASP A 195 10.82 -26.23 -22.32
N GLY A 196 10.18 -27.20 -22.97
CA GLY A 196 8.76 -27.15 -23.31
C GLY A 196 7.82 -27.30 -22.11
N SER A 197 8.26 -27.84 -20.98
CA SER A 197 7.43 -28.03 -19.79
C SER A 197 6.89 -26.70 -19.23
N ARG A 198 7.60 -25.60 -19.49
CA ARG A 198 7.28 -24.22 -19.06
C ARG A 198 6.27 -23.50 -19.96
N ALA A 199 5.59 -24.21 -20.85
CA ALA A 199 4.59 -23.63 -21.74
C ALA A 199 3.40 -23.05 -20.98
N GLU A 200 2.93 -23.72 -19.93
CA GLU A 200 1.80 -23.23 -19.11
C GLU A 200 2.13 -21.95 -18.36
N GLU A 201 3.36 -21.83 -17.83
CA GLU A 201 3.86 -20.59 -17.19
C GLU A 201 3.77 -19.41 -18.17
N LEU A 202 4.20 -19.64 -19.42
CA LEU A 202 4.18 -18.62 -20.45
C LEU A 202 2.75 -18.18 -20.80
N VAL A 203 1.81 -19.13 -20.89
CA VAL A 203 0.38 -18.86 -21.14
C VAL A 203 -0.23 -18.04 -20.02
N GLN A 204 -0.01 -18.43 -18.75
CA GLN A 204 -0.51 -17.69 -17.59
C GLN A 204 0.05 -16.27 -17.55
N GLN A 205 1.37 -16.13 -17.71
CA GLN A 205 2.04 -14.84 -17.57
C GLN A 205 1.59 -13.82 -18.61
N ASN A 206 1.36 -14.28 -19.84
CA ASN A 206 0.91 -13.42 -20.94
C ASN A 206 -0.62 -13.33 -21.05
N ARG A 207 -1.35 -14.02 -20.16
CA ARG A 207 -2.82 -14.14 -20.20
C ARG A 207 -3.32 -14.50 -21.60
N ALA A 208 -2.62 -15.42 -22.27
CA ALA A 208 -2.93 -15.79 -23.64
C ALA A 208 -4.31 -16.47 -23.67
N ILE A 209 -5.18 -16.04 -24.59
CA ILE A 209 -6.54 -16.57 -24.73
C ILE A 209 -6.51 -18.07 -25.06
N HIS A 210 -5.55 -18.50 -25.88
CA HIS A 210 -5.40 -19.89 -26.29
C HIS A 210 -3.92 -20.29 -26.40
N PRO A 211 -3.50 -21.44 -25.83
CA PRO A 211 -2.08 -21.86 -25.84
C PRO A 211 -1.45 -22.01 -27.22
N LEU A 212 -2.23 -22.33 -28.25
CA LEU A 212 -1.73 -22.41 -29.64
C LEU A 212 -1.48 -21.04 -30.31
N PHE A 213 -2.00 -19.95 -29.72
CA PHE A 213 -1.99 -18.61 -30.32
C PHE A 213 -1.46 -17.59 -29.30
N MET A 214 -0.16 -17.71 -28.98
CA MET A 214 0.48 -16.72 -28.10
C MET A 214 0.48 -15.33 -28.76
N PRO A 215 0.35 -14.25 -27.96
CA PRO A 215 0.44 -12.89 -28.47
C PRO A 215 1.82 -12.62 -29.09
N MET A 216 1.83 -11.79 -30.13
CA MET A 216 3.05 -11.48 -30.91
C MET A 216 4.11 -10.72 -30.11
N SER A 217 3.70 -10.02 -29.05
CA SER A 217 4.57 -9.44 -28.06
C SER A 217 4.15 -9.94 -26.68
N GLY A 218 5.13 -10.18 -25.81
CA GLY A 218 4.89 -10.68 -24.47
C GLY A 218 6.15 -10.71 -23.64
N VAL A 219 6.07 -11.39 -22.51
CA VAL A 219 7.16 -11.56 -21.55
C VAL A 219 7.40 -13.04 -21.27
N GLY A 220 8.65 -13.44 -21.31
CA GLY A 220 9.14 -14.71 -20.78
C GLY A 220 9.79 -14.50 -19.40
N LEU A 221 10.02 -15.59 -18.67
CA LEU A 221 10.71 -15.60 -17.39
C LEU A 221 12.18 -15.96 -17.62
N SER A 222 13.11 -15.21 -17.03
CA SER A 222 14.53 -15.55 -17.09
C SER A 222 14.78 -16.91 -16.43
N GLN A 223 15.83 -17.58 -16.89
CA GLN A 223 16.45 -18.72 -16.20
C GLN A 223 16.88 -18.31 -14.78
#